data_AF-A0A1Q9JVF9-F1
#
_entry.id   AF-A0A1Q9JVF9-F1
#
_cell.length_a   1.000
_cell.length_b   1.000
_cell.length_c   1.000
_cell.angle_alpha   90.00
_cell.angle_beta   90.00
_cell.angle_gamma   90.00
#
_symmetry.space_group_name_H-M   'P 1'
#
loop_
_entity.id
_entity.type
_entity.pdbx_description
1 polymer ?
#
loop_
_entity_poly.entity_id
_entity_poly.type
_entity_poly.pdbx_seq_one_letter_code
_entity_poly.pdbx_strand_id
1 'polypeptide(L)'
;MRILKKAGRLLAAFSFTILMASQTTGVMAGQNQYTSSLKVVYYNQADYPGEKIGGSTIQAAGCGPTSVAVCYSSLTGKKVSVPKMCKQAYENGWYYTGQGCTHDVVPGLSKMYGLNCDGLGYSYKAVKKALLAGHPVVALMGPGDFTNKGHFVVLTRMVGKDQVKVADVGSRANTYKTWSLKKIIRQGKEGADAGGPFWEISKKEKKINYKEEVRKSHSRLDAVPLAIKKAIQ
;
A
#
# COMPACT_ATOMS: atom_id res chain seq x y z
N MET A 1 47.16 35.40 -40.12
CA MET A 1 46.86 34.49 -39.00
C MET A 1 46.14 35.31 -37.92
N ARG A 2 44.81 35.16 -37.77
CA ARG A 2 44.13 34.36 -36.71
C ARG A 2 44.62 34.74 -35.29
N ILE A 3 43.83 35.14 -34.29
CA ILE A 3 42.39 35.11 -33.98
C ILE A 3 42.13 36.08 -32.79
N LEU A 4 40.88 36.56 -32.70
CA LEU A 4 40.17 37.31 -31.63
C LEU A 4 40.37 36.72 -30.19
N LYS A 5 39.98 37.31 -29.04
CA LYS A 5 38.80 38.10 -28.64
C LYS A 5 38.98 38.58 -27.17
N LYS A 6 38.34 39.71 -26.85
CA LYS A 6 38.19 40.35 -25.52
C LYS A 6 37.41 39.50 -24.50
N ALA A 7 37.73 39.68 -23.22
CA ALA A 7 36.86 39.44 -22.05
C ALA A 7 37.32 40.43 -20.93
N GLY A 8 36.50 41.04 -20.08
CA GLY A 8 35.05 41.08 -19.92
C GLY A 8 34.71 42.14 -18.86
N ARG A 9 33.60 42.85 -19.06
CA ARG A 9 32.91 43.67 -18.04
C ARG A 9 31.42 43.50 -18.31
N LEU A 10 30.64 43.11 -17.30
CA LEU A 10 29.40 43.78 -16.89
C LEU A 10 28.82 43.08 -15.65
N LEU A 11 28.70 43.84 -14.56
CA LEU A 11 27.73 43.56 -13.50
C LEU A 11 26.32 43.76 -14.08
N ALA A 12 25.41 42.83 -13.80
CA ALA A 12 23.98 43.07 -13.93
C ALA A 12 23.31 42.66 -12.62
N ALA A 13 22.98 43.66 -11.82
CA ALA A 13 22.05 43.53 -10.71
C ALA A 13 20.63 43.42 -11.28
N PHE A 14 19.91 42.35 -10.95
CA PHE A 14 18.48 42.25 -11.23
C PHE A 14 17.72 42.32 -9.90
N SER A 15 17.16 43.50 -9.66
CA SER A 15 16.15 43.77 -8.65
C SER A 15 14.90 42.95 -8.96
N PHE A 16 14.42 42.14 -8.00
CA PHE A 16 13.14 41.43 -8.13
C PHE A 16 12.12 42.11 -7.21
N THR A 17 11.41 43.09 -7.77
CA THR A 17 10.19 43.65 -7.18
C THR A 17 9.04 42.71 -7.54
N ILE A 18 8.33 42.14 -6.56
CA ILE A 18 7.03 41.50 -6.79
C ILE A 18 6.01 42.19 -5.89
N LEU A 19 5.11 42.95 -6.50
CA LEU A 19 3.90 43.47 -5.86
C LEU A 19 2.67 42.97 -6.64
N MET A 20 1.83 42.23 -5.92
CA MET A 20 0.37 42.03 -6.05
C MET A 20 -0.25 41.41 -7.32
N ALA A 21 -1.00 40.32 -7.12
CA ALA A 21 -2.39 40.19 -7.62
C ALA A 21 -3.10 39.01 -6.91
N SER A 22 -4.03 39.34 -6.02
CA SER A 22 -5.12 38.44 -5.64
C SER A 22 -6.07 38.31 -6.84
N GLN A 23 -6.31 37.09 -7.32
CA GLN A 23 -7.45 36.80 -8.18
C GLN A 23 -8.21 35.61 -7.60
N THR A 24 -9.42 35.91 -7.15
CA THR A 24 -10.50 34.95 -6.91
C THR A 24 -11.17 34.57 -8.22
N THR A 25 -11.78 33.39 -8.21
CA THR A 25 -12.72 32.80 -9.18
C THR A 25 -12.10 31.95 -10.30
N GLY A 26 -12.46 30.67 -10.26
CA GLY A 26 -12.09 29.66 -11.22
C GLY A 26 -12.50 28.29 -10.71
N VAL A 27 -13.73 27.89 -11.03
CA VAL A 27 -14.23 26.52 -10.87
C VAL A 27 -13.22 25.59 -11.55
N MET A 28 -12.46 24.81 -10.78
CA MET A 28 -11.58 23.79 -11.33
C MET A 28 -12.28 22.45 -11.27
N ALA A 29 -12.61 22.00 -12.48
CA ALA A 29 -13.22 20.73 -12.84
C ALA A 29 -12.74 19.55 -12.00
N GLY A 30 -13.65 18.62 -11.73
CA GLY A 30 -13.38 17.32 -11.12
C GLY A 30 -12.22 16.62 -11.82
N GLN A 31 -11.04 16.75 -11.24
CA GLN A 31 -9.88 15.96 -11.60
C GLN A 31 -10.18 14.54 -11.10
N ASN A 32 -10.41 13.64 -12.05
CA ASN A 32 -10.31 12.20 -11.85
C ASN A 32 -8.93 11.90 -11.25
N GLN A 33 -8.84 11.92 -9.92
CA GLN A 33 -7.71 11.41 -9.14
C GLN A 33 -7.79 9.88 -9.18
N TYR A 34 -7.74 9.28 -10.36
CA TYR A 34 -7.34 7.88 -10.47
C TYR A 34 -5.82 7.87 -10.34
N THR A 35 -5.36 7.85 -9.10
CA THR A 35 -3.98 7.50 -8.77
C THR A 35 -3.61 6.22 -9.51
N SER A 36 -2.37 6.15 -10.02
CA SER A 36 -1.78 4.96 -10.65
C SER A 36 -2.32 3.68 -9.99
N SER A 37 -3.13 2.92 -10.74
CA SER A 37 -3.81 1.74 -10.21
C SER A 37 -2.79 0.78 -9.58
N LEU A 38 -3.05 0.32 -8.35
CA LEU A 38 -2.17 -0.57 -7.60
C LEU A 38 -1.74 -1.77 -8.47
N LYS A 39 -0.43 -1.92 -8.70
CA LYS A 39 0.12 -3.12 -9.33
C LYS A 39 0.11 -4.27 -8.33
N VAL A 40 -0.85 -5.18 -8.50
CA VAL A 40 -1.05 -6.30 -7.57
C VAL A 40 0.05 -7.34 -7.73
N VAL A 41 0.73 -7.66 -6.62
CA VAL A 41 1.57 -8.84 -6.46
C VAL A 41 0.73 -9.91 -5.78
N TYR A 42 0.45 -11.00 -6.48
CA TYR A 42 -0.43 -12.07 -5.99
C TYR A 42 0.36 -13.21 -5.34
N TYR A 43 -0.20 -13.74 -4.25
CA TYR A 43 0.22 -14.97 -3.59
C TYR A 43 -1.02 -15.83 -3.35
N ASN A 44 -0.89 -17.15 -3.51
CA ASN A 44 -1.92 -18.09 -3.13
C ASN A 44 -1.42 -18.99 -2.01
N GLN A 45 -2.23 -19.18 -0.96
CA GLN A 45 -1.83 -19.93 0.23
C GLN A 45 -1.59 -21.43 -0.06
N ALA A 46 -2.13 -21.96 -1.16
CA ALA A 46 -1.92 -23.34 -1.60
C ALA A 46 -0.57 -23.55 -2.31
N ASP A 47 0.19 -22.49 -2.60
CA ASP A 47 1.50 -22.59 -3.29
C ASP A 47 2.64 -23.05 -2.38
N TYR A 48 2.31 -23.44 -1.14
CA TYR A 48 3.26 -23.82 -0.09
C TYR A 48 2.94 -25.22 0.43
N PRO A 49 3.01 -26.27 -0.41
CA PRO A 49 2.72 -27.64 0.00
C PRO A 49 3.69 -28.10 1.09
N GLY A 50 3.18 -28.75 2.13
CA GLY A 50 3.97 -29.24 3.27
C GLY A 50 4.30 -28.19 4.33
N GLU A 51 4.27 -26.90 3.98
CA GLU A 51 4.55 -25.80 4.91
C GLU A 51 3.43 -25.61 5.94
N LYS A 52 3.82 -25.22 7.16
CA LYS A 52 2.94 -25.20 8.33
C LYS A 52 2.70 -23.79 8.88
N ILE A 53 1.55 -23.64 9.54
CA ILE A 53 1.24 -22.55 10.47
C ILE A 53 0.68 -23.20 11.74
N GLY A 54 1.45 -23.15 12.83
CA GLY A 54 1.14 -23.89 14.06
C GLY A 54 0.82 -25.35 13.77
N GLY A 55 -0.33 -25.83 14.26
CA GLY A 55 -0.79 -27.20 14.03
C GLY A 55 -1.43 -27.50 12.66
N SER A 56 -1.50 -26.53 11.74
CA SER A 56 -2.12 -26.68 10.41
C SER A 56 -1.13 -26.45 9.27
N THR A 57 -1.55 -26.71 8.02
CA THR A 57 -0.82 -26.25 6.83
C THR A 57 -1.16 -24.81 6.48
N ILE A 58 -0.26 -24.14 5.77
CA ILE A 58 -0.52 -22.80 5.18
C ILE A 58 -1.70 -22.89 4.20
N GLN A 59 -1.78 -23.96 3.40
CA GLN A 59 -2.90 -24.17 2.49
C GLN A 59 -4.26 -24.13 3.22
N ALA A 60 -4.36 -24.71 4.42
CA ALA A 60 -5.62 -24.78 5.15
C ALA A 60 -5.93 -23.53 5.98
N ALA A 61 -4.91 -22.82 6.49
CA ALA A 61 -5.11 -21.79 7.52
C ALA A 61 -4.30 -20.49 7.33
N GLY A 62 -3.57 -20.35 6.23
CA GLY A 62 -2.66 -19.22 5.96
C GLY A 62 -3.29 -18.01 5.29
N CYS A 63 -4.62 -17.92 5.18
CA CYS A 63 -5.31 -16.86 4.44
C CYS A 63 -4.99 -15.45 4.96
N GLY A 64 -4.91 -15.26 6.29
CA GLY A 64 -4.57 -13.98 6.92
C GLY A 64 -3.17 -13.47 6.53
N PRO A 65 -2.09 -14.20 6.87
CA PRO A 65 -0.72 -13.83 6.50
C PRO A 65 -0.53 -13.69 4.98
N THR A 66 -1.13 -14.57 4.18
CA THR A 66 -1.03 -14.48 2.71
C THR A 66 -1.70 -13.20 2.19
N SER A 67 -2.82 -12.77 2.78
CA SER A 67 -3.49 -11.51 2.43
C SER A 67 -2.63 -10.29 2.76
N VAL A 68 -1.97 -10.27 3.92
CA VAL A 68 -1.04 -9.20 4.30
C VAL A 68 0.19 -9.20 3.38
N ALA A 69 0.69 -10.37 2.97
CA ALA A 69 1.78 -10.49 2.00
C ALA A 69 1.43 -9.89 0.63
N VAL A 70 0.21 -10.13 0.13
CA VAL A 70 -0.30 -9.48 -1.09
C VAL A 70 -0.28 -7.97 -0.94
N CYS A 71 -0.80 -7.44 0.17
CA CYS A 71 -0.83 -5.99 0.42
C CYS A 71 0.58 -5.39 0.49
N TYR A 72 1.46 -5.99 1.30
CA TYR A 72 2.84 -5.55 1.47
C TYR A 72 3.60 -5.48 0.14
N SER A 73 3.57 -6.58 -0.63
CA SER A 73 4.33 -6.64 -1.87
C SER A 73 3.75 -5.72 -2.95
N SER A 74 2.43 -5.60 -3.02
CA SER A 74 1.76 -4.70 -3.98
C SER A 74 2.05 -3.23 -3.69
N LEU A 75 2.02 -2.84 -2.41
CA LEU A 75 2.31 -1.47 -2.02
C LEU A 75 3.81 -1.18 -2.19
N THR A 76 4.69 -2.00 -1.64
CA THR A 76 6.12 -1.67 -1.52
C THR A 76 6.94 -2.03 -2.75
N GLY A 77 6.44 -2.91 -3.63
CA GLY A 77 7.19 -3.51 -4.73
C GLY A 77 8.22 -4.55 -4.28
N LYS A 78 8.33 -4.84 -2.96
CA LYS A 78 9.26 -5.82 -2.40
C LYS A 78 8.57 -7.14 -2.18
N LYS A 79 9.15 -8.24 -2.63
CA LYS A 79 8.62 -9.58 -2.34
C LYS A 79 8.82 -9.94 -0.86
N VAL A 80 7.94 -10.79 -0.35
CA VAL A 80 8.01 -11.38 1.00
C VAL A 80 7.85 -12.90 0.93
N SER A 81 8.35 -13.61 1.95
CA SER A 81 8.11 -15.04 2.15
C SER A 81 6.83 -15.23 2.97
N VAL A 82 5.81 -15.87 2.37
CA VAL A 82 4.56 -16.22 3.06
C VAL A 82 4.79 -17.24 4.18
N PRO A 83 5.61 -18.30 4.03
CA PRO A 83 5.94 -19.19 5.15
C PRO A 83 6.54 -18.45 6.36
N LYS A 84 7.45 -17.51 6.12
CA LYS A 84 8.03 -16.68 7.19
C LYS A 84 6.94 -15.84 7.88
N MET A 85 6.07 -15.20 7.11
CA MET A 85 4.99 -14.38 7.66
C MET A 85 3.98 -15.21 8.45
N CYS A 86 3.68 -16.44 8.02
CA CYS A 86 2.86 -17.39 8.77
C CYS A 86 3.51 -17.80 10.10
N LYS A 87 4.82 -18.06 10.10
CA LYS A 87 5.59 -18.34 11.33
C LYS A 87 5.49 -17.17 12.30
N GLN A 88 5.67 -15.94 11.83
CA GLN A 88 5.54 -14.74 12.66
C GLN A 88 4.13 -14.55 13.22
N ALA A 89 3.09 -14.83 12.43
CA ALA A 89 1.71 -14.80 12.92
C ALA A 89 1.47 -15.80 14.05
N TYR A 90 1.99 -17.02 13.91
CA TYR A 90 1.93 -18.04 14.95
C TYR A 90 2.68 -17.63 16.22
N GLU A 91 3.91 -17.14 16.09
CA GLU A 91 4.75 -16.72 17.21
C GLU A 91 4.16 -15.53 18.01
N ASN A 92 3.31 -14.72 17.38
CA ASN A 92 2.63 -13.59 18.03
C ASN A 92 1.24 -13.96 18.57
N GLY A 93 0.86 -15.24 18.54
CA GLY A 93 -0.42 -15.71 19.07
C GLY A 93 -1.62 -15.38 18.19
N TRP A 94 -1.42 -14.96 16.94
CA TRP A 94 -2.52 -14.62 16.02
C TRP A 94 -3.08 -15.82 15.27
N TYR A 95 -2.89 -17.02 15.80
CA TYR A 95 -3.35 -18.28 15.23
C TYR A 95 -3.82 -19.23 16.33
N TYR A 96 -4.96 -19.89 16.08
CA TYR A 96 -5.47 -20.97 16.92
C TYR A 96 -5.61 -22.27 16.12
N THR A 97 -5.05 -23.35 16.65
CA THR A 97 -5.09 -24.68 16.02
C THR A 97 -6.54 -25.10 15.77
N GLY A 98 -6.83 -25.51 14.53
CA GLY A 98 -8.16 -25.91 14.09
C GLY A 98 -9.13 -24.77 13.75
N GLN A 99 -8.82 -23.52 14.10
CA GLN A 99 -9.66 -22.35 13.81
C GLN A 99 -9.05 -21.41 12.75
N GLY A 100 -7.72 -21.38 12.65
CA GLY A 100 -7.00 -20.51 11.73
C GLY A 100 -6.52 -19.22 12.38
N CYS A 101 -6.33 -18.18 11.56
CA CYS A 101 -5.81 -16.90 12.06
C CYS A 101 -6.90 -16.07 12.74
N THR A 102 -6.54 -15.42 13.85
CA THR A 102 -7.34 -14.41 14.53
C THR A 102 -7.50 -13.14 13.68
N HIS A 103 -8.40 -12.24 14.07
CA HIS A 103 -8.56 -10.96 13.37
C HIS A 103 -7.33 -10.05 13.56
N ASP A 104 -6.66 -10.12 14.72
CA ASP A 104 -5.43 -9.37 15.04
C ASP A 104 -4.26 -9.66 14.09
N VAL A 105 -4.32 -10.77 13.34
CA VAL A 105 -3.28 -11.11 12.35
C VAL A 105 -3.08 -9.98 11.32
N VAL A 106 -4.15 -9.27 10.95
CA VAL A 106 -4.11 -8.22 9.94
C VAL A 106 -3.42 -6.96 10.48
N PRO A 107 -3.90 -6.30 11.56
CA PRO A 107 -3.22 -5.14 12.11
C PRO A 107 -1.82 -5.48 12.66
N GLY A 108 -1.67 -6.65 13.27
CA GLY A 108 -0.41 -7.12 13.85
C GLY A 108 0.71 -7.26 12.82
N LEU A 109 0.48 -8.05 11.76
CA LEU A 109 1.47 -8.20 10.70
C LEU A 109 1.66 -6.89 9.93
N SER A 110 0.59 -6.14 9.64
CA SER A 110 0.72 -4.85 8.94
C SER A 110 1.65 -3.91 9.70
N LYS A 111 1.49 -3.78 11.02
CA LYS A 111 2.37 -2.99 11.88
C LYS A 111 3.80 -3.51 11.86
N MET A 112 4.00 -4.82 12.00
CA MET A 112 5.32 -5.46 11.97
C MET A 112 6.08 -5.22 10.66
N TYR A 113 5.36 -5.14 9.55
CA TYR A 113 5.91 -4.88 8.22
C TYR A 113 5.93 -3.39 7.84
N GLY A 114 5.69 -2.49 8.80
CA GLY A 114 5.81 -1.04 8.61
C GLY A 114 4.68 -0.41 7.79
N LEU A 115 3.53 -1.08 7.68
CA LEU A 115 2.33 -0.58 7.04
C LEU A 115 1.41 0.10 8.08
N ASN A 116 0.50 0.92 7.59
CA ASN A 116 -0.68 1.37 8.35
C ASN A 116 -1.83 0.39 8.13
N CYS A 117 -2.70 0.27 9.12
CA CYS A 117 -3.86 -0.61 9.10
C CYS A 117 -5.01 0.05 9.84
N ASP A 118 -6.01 0.51 9.10
CA ASP A 118 -7.17 1.21 9.65
C ASP A 118 -8.44 0.40 9.45
N GLY A 119 -9.20 0.21 10.54
CA GLY A 119 -10.48 -0.50 10.48
C GLY A 119 -11.56 0.34 9.80
N LEU A 120 -12.24 -0.24 8.82
CA LEU A 120 -13.27 0.44 8.03
C LEU A 120 -14.70 0.00 8.40
N GLY A 121 -14.83 -1.07 9.18
CA GLY A 121 -16.11 -1.73 9.44
C GLY A 121 -16.85 -2.06 8.13
N TYR A 122 -18.18 -1.96 8.15
CA TYR A 122 -19.03 -2.26 6.98
C TYR A 122 -19.28 -1.06 6.05
N SER A 123 -18.48 0.01 6.15
CA SER A 123 -18.75 1.24 5.40
C SER A 123 -18.38 1.11 3.92
N TYR A 124 -19.38 0.97 3.06
CA TYR A 124 -19.21 1.01 1.60
C TYR A 124 -18.41 2.22 1.12
N LYS A 125 -18.72 3.39 1.66
CA LYS A 125 -18.06 4.64 1.26
C LYS A 125 -16.58 4.63 1.66
N ALA A 126 -16.26 4.14 2.86
CA ALA A 126 -14.88 4.09 3.33
C ALA A 126 -14.04 3.07 2.53
N VAL A 127 -14.55 1.85 2.35
CA VAL A 127 -13.87 0.82 1.54
C VAL A 127 -13.64 1.30 0.11
N LYS A 128 -14.67 1.90 -0.52
CA LYS A 128 -14.53 2.46 -1.86
C LYS A 128 -13.49 3.58 -1.92
N LYS A 129 -13.47 4.47 -0.91
CA LYS A 129 -12.50 5.58 -0.83
C LYS A 129 -11.06 5.04 -0.74
N ALA A 130 -10.81 4.06 0.13
CA ALA A 130 -9.50 3.41 0.26
C ALA A 130 -9.03 2.81 -1.09
N LEU A 131 -9.90 2.05 -1.75
CA LEU A 131 -9.59 1.40 -3.03
C LEU A 131 -9.33 2.42 -4.15
N LEU A 132 -10.04 3.54 -4.17
CA LEU A 132 -9.80 4.62 -5.14
C LEU A 132 -8.48 5.37 -4.87
N ALA A 133 -8.03 5.42 -3.63
CA ALA A 133 -6.70 5.94 -3.25
C ALA A 133 -5.55 4.96 -3.55
N GLY A 134 -5.85 3.78 -4.13
CA GLY A 134 -4.86 2.75 -4.40
C GLY A 134 -4.43 1.96 -3.15
N HIS A 135 -5.18 2.06 -2.05
CA HIS A 135 -4.94 1.31 -0.82
C HIS A 135 -5.72 -0.01 -0.88
N PRO A 136 -5.06 -1.18 -0.88
CA PRO A 136 -5.76 -2.46 -0.80
C PRO A 136 -6.46 -2.62 0.55
N VAL A 137 -7.57 -3.34 0.55
CA VAL A 137 -8.36 -3.62 1.76
C VAL A 137 -8.35 -5.11 2.03
N VAL A 138 -7.82 -5.53 3.18
CA VAL A 138 -7.99 -6.92 3.63
C VAL A 138 -9.41 -7.06 4.15
N ALA A 139 -10.10 -8.12 3.72
CA ALA A 139 -11.48 -8.41 4.08
C ALA A 139 -11.57 -9.80 4.71
N LEU A 140 -12.18 -9.89 5.89
CA LEU A 140 -12.60 -11.16 6.49
C LEU A 140 -14.03 -11.48 6.07
N MET A 141 -14.17 -12.48 5.21
CA MET A 141 -15.45 -12.93 4.69
C MET A 141 -16.07 -13.97 5.62
N GLY A 142 -17.37 -13.83 5.88
CA GLY A 142 -18.21 -14.85 6.47
C GLY A 142 -18.80 -15.80 5.42
N PRO A 143 -19.80 -16.62 5.79
CA PRO A 143 -20.48 -17.53 4.87
C PRO A 143 -21.06 -16.80 3.65
N GLY A 144 -20.77 -17.31 2.45
CA GLY A 144 -21.14 -16.68 1.18
C GLY A 144 -20.36 -17.24 -0.01
N ASP A 145 -20.08 -16.39 -1.00
CA ASP A 145 -19.45 -16.84 -2.26
C ASP A 145 -17.97 -17.25 -2.08
N PHE A 146 -17.31 -16.74 -1.03
CA PHE A 146 -15.88 -16.95 -0.79
C PHE A 146 -15.59 -18.15 0.12
N THR A 147 -16.52 -18.47 1.03
CA THR A 147 -16.32 -19.48 2.07
C THR A 147 -17.65 -19.84 2.73
N ASN A 148 -17.71 -20.99 3.40
CA ASN A 148 -18.83 -21.35 4.29
C ASN A 148 -18.53 -21.04 5.77
N LYS A 149 -17.32 -20.54 6.08
CA LYS A 149 -16.87 -20.22 7.45
C LYS A 149 -16.28 -18.80 7.49
N GLY A 150 -14.99 -18.69 7.80
CA GLY A 150 -14.20 -17.47 7.71
C GLY A 150 -13.15 -17.59 6.60
N HIS A 151 -12.87 -16.51 5.87
CA HIS A 151 -11.80 -16.48 4.87
C HIS A 151 -11.30 -15.06 4.64
N PHE A 152 -9.99 -14.85 4.73
CA PHE A 152 -9.37 -13.56 4.40
C PHE A 152 -9.11 -13.47 2.89
N VAL A 153 -9.50 -12.34 2.30
CA VAL A 153 -9.22 -11.98 0.90
C VAL A 153 -8.75 -10.52 0.82
N VAL A 154 -8.24 -10.08 -0.33
CA VAL A 154 -7.80 -8.69 -0.53
C VAL A 154 -8.60 -8.03 -1.64
N LEU A 155 -9.29 -6.93 -1.33
CA LEU A 155 -9.87 -6.04 -2.33
C LEU A 155 -8.76 -5.12 -2.84
N THR A 156 -8.57 -5.05 -4.16
CA THR A 156 -7.34 -4.46 -4.73
C THR A 156 -7.56 -3.14 -5.46
N ARG A 157 -8.62 -3.04 -6.26
CA ARG A 157 -8.96 -1.82 -7.01
C ARG A 157 -10.40 -1.82 -7.48
N MET A 158 -10.99 -0.62 -7.58
CA MET A 158 -12.24 -0.42 -8.29
C MET A 158 -12.01 -0.55 -9.80
N VAL A 159 -12.94 -1.19 -10.50
CA VAL A 159 -13.00 -1.31 -11.97
C VAL A 159 -14.31 -0.75 -12.55
N GLY A 160 -15.14 -0.16 -11.71
CA GLY A 160 -16.40 0.48 -12.10
C GLY A 160 -17.09 1.09 -10.88
N LYS A 161 -18.33 1.56 -11.06
CA LYS A 161 -19.09 2.25 -9.99
C LYS A 161 -19.26 1.39 -8.74
N ASP A 162 -19.57 0.11 -8.92
CA ASP A 162 -19.75 -0.89 -7.86
C ASP A 162 -18.91 -2.15 -8.10
N GLN A 163 -17.97 -2.11 -9.04
CA GLN A 163 -17.21 -3.28 -9.45
C GLN A 163 -15.78 -3.22 -8.90
N VAL A 164 -15.32 -4.30 -8.28
CA VAL A 164 -14.02 -4.40 -7.61
C VAL A 164 -13.29 -5.68 -8.04
N LYS A 165 -11.96 -5.61 -8.12
CA LYS A 165 -11.09 -6.79 -8.27
C LYS A 165 -10.63 -7.28 -6.91
N VAL A 166 -10.67 -8.59 -6.73
CA VAL A 166 -10.28 -9.28 -5.50
C VAL A 166 -9.07 -10.17 -5.78
N ALA A 167 -8.06 -10.13 -4.93
CA ALA A 167 -7.05 -11.17 -4.81
C ALA A 167 -7.50 -12.11 -3.69
N ASP A 168 -8.18 -13.18 -4.10
CA ASP A 168 -8.58 -14.25 -3.19
C ASP A 168 -7.40 -15.22 -3.05
N VAL A 169 -6.76 -15.19 -1.89
CA VAL A 169 -5.54 -15.97 -1.61
C VAL A 169 -5.81 -17.46 -1.45
N GLY A 170 -7.08 -17.86 -1.29
CA GLY A 170 -7.52 -19.26 -1.27
C GLY A 170 -8.06 -19.75 -2.62
N SER A 171 -8.39 -18.85 -3.55
CA SER A 171 -9.00 -19.22 -4.83
C SER A 171 -8.56 -18.33 -6.01
N ARG A 172 -7.81 -18.95 -6.92
CA ARG A 172 -7.46 -18.33 -8.22
C ARG A 172 -8.70 -18.02 -9.05
N ALA A 173 -9.68 -18.94 -9.06
CA ALA A 173 -10.92 -18.76 -9.79
C ALA A 173 -11.67 -17.49 -9.35
N ASN A 174 -11.75 -17.23 -8.04
CA ASN A 174 -12.36 -16.01 -7.52
C ASN A 174 -11.54 -14.76 -7.85
N THR A 175 -10.22 -14.88 -7.95
CA THR A 175 -9.32 -13.79 -8.34
C THR A 175 -9.54 -13.33 -9.79
N TYR A 176 -9.89 -14.24 -10.70
CA TYR A 176 -10.18 -13.88 -12.09
C TYR A 176 -11.52 -13.14 -12.26
N LYS A 177 -12.47 -13.31 -11.35
CA LYS A 177 -13.79 -12.67 -11.41
C LYS A 177 -13.74 -11.17 -11.09
N THR A 178 -14.78 -10.46 -11.51
CA THR A 178 -15.09 -9.09 -11.06
C THR A 178 -16.30 -9.17 -10.14
N TRP A 179 -16.25 -8.44 -9.02
CA TRP A 179 -17.22 -8.58 -7.95
C TRP A 179 -17.99 -7.28 -7.70
N SER A 180 -19.23 -7.39 -7.20
CA SER A 180 -19.94 -6.24 -6.63
C SER A 180 -19.37 -5.92 -5.24
N LEU A 181 -18.96 -4.67 -5.03
CA LEU A 181 -18.45 -4.21 -3.75
C LEU A 181 -19.55 -4.27 -2.66
N LYS A 182 -20.79 -3.91 -2.99
CA LYS A 182 -21.93 -4.07 -2.06
C LYS A 182 -22.14 -5.53 -1.65
N LYS A 183 -22.02 -6.46 -2.61
CA LYS A 183 -22.17 -7.91 -2.32
C LYS A 183 -21.09 -8.40 -1.36
N ILE A 184 -19.84 -8.01 -1.60
CA ILE A 184 -18.71 -8.33 -0.72
C ILE A 184 -18.94 -7.77 0.68
N ILE A 185 -19.29 -6.50 0.81
CA ILE A 185 -19.47 -5.87 2.14
C ILE A 185 -20.54 -6.57 2.95
N ARG A 186 -21.65 -6.97 2.32
CA ARG A 186 -22.71 -7.76 2.97
C ARG A 186 -22.26 -9.14 3.44
N GLN A 187 -21.22 -9.71 2.85
CA GLN A 187 -20.65 -11.00 3.24
C GLN A 187 -19.49 -10.86 4.23
N GLY A 188 -19.17 -9.66 4.70
CA GLY A 188 -18.17 -9.46 5.75
C GLY A 188 -18.56 -10.22 7.02
N LYS A 189 -17.59 -10.91 7.65
CA LYS A 189 -17.82 -11.77 8.80
C LYS A 189 -18.40 -10.99 9.98
N GLU A 190 -19.61 -11.36 10.40
CA GLU A 190 -20.21 -10.85 11.63
C GLU A 190 -19.38 -11.21 12.86
N GLY A 191 -19.31 -10.27 13.80
CA GLY A 191 -18.51 -10.40 15.02
C GLY A 191 -17.01 -10.22 14.82
N ALA A 192 -16.57 -9.72 13.65
CA ALA A 192 -15.17 -9.34 13.47
C ALA A 192 -14.80 -8.19 14.42
N ASP A 193 -13.66 -8.33 15.10
CA ASP A 193 -13.08 -7.35 16.01
C ASP A 193 -11.77 -6.78 15.41
N ALA A 194 -10.92 -6.15 16.23
CA ALA A 194 -9.65 -5.56 15.82
C ALA A 194 -9.76 -4.57 14.64
N GLY A 195 -10.91 -3.91 14.48
CA GLY A 195 -11.21 -2.98 13.38
C GLY A 195 -11.85 -3.61 12.13
N GLY A 196 -12.13 -4.91 12.17
CA GLY A 196 -12.71 -5.67 11.07
C GLY A 196 -14.19 -5.38 10.78
N PRO A 197 -14.76 -6.09 9.78
CA PRO A 197 -14.14 -7.12 8.96
C PRO A 197 -13.34 -6.59 7.76
N PHE A 198 -13.19 -5.28 7.60
CA PHE A 198 -12.47 -4.65 6.50
C PHE A 198 -11.38 -3.71 7.03
N TRP A 199 -10.14 -3.91 6.59
CA TRP A 199 -8.98 -3.13 7.00
C TRP A 199 -8.31 -2.48 5.80
N GLU A 200 -8.24 -1.15 5.79
CA GLU A 200 -7.43 -0.38 4.84
C GLU A 200 -5.95 -0.58 5.16
N ILE A 201 -5.18 -1.03 4.18
CA ILE A 201 -3.73 -1.17 4.29
C ILE A 201 -3.06 -0.11 3.43
N SER A 202 -2.20 0.71 4.03
CA SER A 202 -1.48 1.77 3.32
C SER A 202 -0.01 1.85 3.75
N LYS A 203 0.81 2.54 2.96
CA LYS A 203 2.19 2.83 3.38
C LYS A 203 2.16 3.89 4.47
N LYS A 204 3.08 3.78 5.43
CA LYS A 204 3.43 4.93 6.25
C LYS A 204 3.96 6.03 5.35
N GLU A 205 3.30 7.19 5.36
CA GLU A 205 3.83 8.37 4.71
C GLU A 205 5.19 8.71 5.33
N LYS A 206 6.21 8.88 4.49
CA LYS A 206 7.45 9.49 4.96
C LYS A 206 7.13 10.97 5.21
N LYS A 207 7.09 11.37 6.49
CA LYS A 207 7.15 12.80 6.82
C LYS A 207 8.50 13.33 6.33
N ILE A 208 8.50 14.02 5.19
CA ILE A 208 9.70 14.70 4.68
C ILE A 208 9.93 15.91 5.58
N ASN A 209 11.03 15.89 6.33
CA ASN A 209 11.50 17.08 7.01
C ASN A 209 12.13 18.02 5.99
N TYR A 210 11.32 18.93 5.44
CA TYR A 210 11.75 19.87 4.41
C TYR A 210 12.99 20.68 4.83
N LYS A 211 13.12 21.07 6.11
CA LYS A 211 14.32 21.78 6.58
C LYS A 211 15.58 20.93 6.45
N GLU A 212 15.48 19.64 6.75
CA GLU A 212 16.62 18.73 6.69
C GLU A 212 16.99 18.34 5.25
N GLU A 213 16.00 18.20 4.36
CA GLU A 213 16.26 18.00 2.93
C GLU A 213 16.94 19.21 2.29
N VAL A 214 16.48 20.42 2.61
CA VAL A 214 17.12 21.65 2.14
C VAL A 214 18.55 21.75 2.67
N ARG A 215 18.80 21.39 3.94
CA ARG A 215 20.15 21.36 4.52
C ARG A 215 21.07 20.35 3.79
N LYS A 216 20.57 19.14 3.53
CA LYS A 216 21.31 18.09 2.78
C LYS A 216 21.55 18.47 1.32
N SER A 217 20.67 19.27 0.72
CA SER A 217 20.86 19.82 -0.62
C SER A 217 22.01 20.84 -0.65
N HIS A 218 21.98 21.83 0.25
CA HIS A 218 23.05 22.83 0.37
C HIS A 218 24.40 22.20 0.64
N SER A 219 24.50 21.29 1.62
CA SER A 219 25.76 20.62 1.92
C SER A 219 26.33 19.80 0.75
N ARG A 220 25.46 19.27 -0.12
CA ARG A 220 25.89 18.56 -1.35
C ARG A 220 26.41 19.52 -2.40
N LEU A 221 25.76 20.67 -2.59
CA LEU A 221 26.21 21.72 -3.52
C LEU A 221 27.56 22.30 -3.07
N ASP A 222 27.72 22.56 -1.77
CA ASP A 222 28.96 23.10 -1.19
C ASP A 222 30.14 22.12 -1.33
N ALA A 223 29.87 20.82 -1.44
CA ALA A 223 30.90 19.79 -1.63
C ALA A 223 31.37 19.64 -3.10
N VAL A 224 30.63 20.18 -4.07
CA VAL A 224 30.93 20.03 -5.51
C VAL A 224 32.30 20.62 -5.89
N PRO A 225 32.68 21.84 -5.46
CA PRO A 225 33.97 22.42 -5.82
C PRO A 225 35.16 21.60 -5.31
N LEU A 226 35.02 20.99 -4.13
CA LEU A 226 36.06 20.14 -3.53
C LEU A 226 36.19 18.82 -4.29
N ALA A 227 35.08 18.22 -4.73
CA ALA A 227 35.08 17.02 -5.55
C ALA A 227 35.71 17.26 -6.93
N ILE A 228 35.43 18.40 -7.56
CA ILE A 228 36.03 18.79 -8.85
C ILE A 228 37.54 18.96 -8.72
N LYS A 229 38.02 19.63 -7.66
CA LYS A 229 39.47 19.79 -7.43
C LYS A 229 40.20 18.46 -7.27
N LYS A 230 39.60 17.47 -6.63
CA LYS A 230 40.18 16.12 -6.49
C LYS A 230 40.22 15.33 -7.80
N ALA A 231 39.30 15.59 -8.73
CA ALA A 231 39.21 14.87 -10.00
C ALA A 231 40.16 15.41 -11.09
N ILE A 232 40.77 16.58 -10.86
CA ILE A 232 41.68 17.24 -11.81
C ILE A 232 43.17 17.00 -11.43
N GLN A 233 43.43 16.32 -10.31
CA GLN A 233 44.76 15.81 -9.92
C GLN A 233 44.93 14.37 -10.37
#